data_AF-A0A8K0X2S1-F1
#
_entry.id   AF-A0A8K0X2S1-F1
#
_cell.length_a   1.000
_cell.length_b   1.000
_cell.length_c   1.000
_cell.angle_alpha   90.00
_cell.angle_beta   90.00
_cell.angle_gamma   90.00
#
_symmetry.space_group_name_H-M   'P 1'
#
loop_
_entity.id
_entity.type
_entity.pdbx_description
1 polymer ?
#
loop_
_entity_poly.entity_id
_entity_poly.type
_entity_poly.pdbx_seq_one_letter_code
_entity_poly.pdbx_strand_id
1 'polypeptide(L)'
;MARIATSLAAAAVLFQAANAQTVHRVDVGEGGLTFEPAELTAAVGDSVEFHFLGGFHSVARSSFDSPCTPVNGSDNIFSGPITGPSDEVFTVPIESEDPIWYYCATGQHCQNGMVGVINAP
;
A
#
# COMPACT_ATOMS: atom_id res chain seq x y z
N MET A 1 6.47 51.66 47.37
CA MET A 1 6.04 50.26 47.23
C MET A 1 5.72 50.00 45.76
N ALA A 2 6.63 49.41 44.99
CA ALA A 2 6.41 49.09 43.58
C ALA A 2 5.95 47.63 43.48
N ARG A 3 4.78 47.39 42.88
CA ARG A 3 4.24 46.05 42.65
C ARG A 3 4.81 45.51 41.34
N ILE A 4 5.62 44.46 41.42
CA ILE A 4 6.13 43.71 40.27
C ILE A 4 4.97 42.84 39.77
N ALA A 5 4.49 43.11 38.56
CA ALA A 5 3.51 42.27 37.89
C ALA A 5 4.24 41.14 37.14
N THR A 6 4.26 39.95 37.73
CA THR A 6 4.82 38.75 37.11
C THR A 6 3.88 38.29 36.00
N SER A 7 4.28 38.49 34.75
CA SER A 7 3.55 37.97 33.59
C SER A 7 3.90 36.49 33.40
N LEU A 8 2.92 35.59 33.60
CA LEU A 8 3.05 34.19 33.20
C LEU A 8 2.84 34.10 31.69
N ALA A 9 3.91 33.92 30.93
CA ALA A 9 3.80 33.49 29.53
C ALA A 9 3.43 32.00 29.52
N ALA A 10 2.22 31.66 29.07
CA ALA A 10 1.83 30.28 28.81
C ALA A 10 2.55 29.80 27.55
N ALA A 11 3.49 28.86 27.69
CA ALA A 11 4.08 28.16 26.55
C ALA A 11 3.06 27.16 25.99
N ALA A 12 2.51 27.44 24.82
CA ALA A 12 1.71 26.47 24.08
C ALA A 12 2.65 25.39 23.53
N VAL A 13 2.62 24.20 24.12
CA VAL A 13 3.25 23.00 23.57
C VAL A 13 2.42 22.54 22.37
N LEU A 14 2.95 22.73 21.16
CA LEU A 14 2.41 22.09 19.96
C LEU A 14 2.75 20.60 20.05
N PHE A 15 1.78 19.78 20.44
CA PHE A 15 1.87 18.34 20.24
C PHE A 15 1.76 18.09 18.73
N GLN A 16 2.91 17.89 18.07
CA GLN A 16 2.91 17.30 16.74
C GLN A 16 2.51 15.84 16.92
N ALA A 17 1.32 15.47 16.43
CA ALA A 17 0.95 14.07 16.27
C ALA A 17 1.93 13.46 15.26
N ALA A 18 2.87 12.65 15.73
CA ALA A 18 3.61 11.76 14.85
C ALA A 18 2.61 10.70 14.38
N ASN A 19 2.17 10.77 13.12
CA ASN A 19 1.45 9.66 12.51
C ASN A 19 2.41 8.47 12.50
N ALA A 20 2.09 7.42 13.26
CA ALA A 20 2.83 6.18 13.18
C ALA A 20 2.58 5.60 11.79
N GLN A 21 3.66 5.34 11.05
CA GLN A 21 3.60 4.64 9.76
C GLN A 21 3.03 3.24 10.00
N THR A 22 1.86 2.97 9.42
CA THR A 22 1.23 1.65 9.48
C THR A 22 1.73 0.80 8.32
N VAL A 23 1.97 -0.49 8.59
CA VAL A 23 2.29 -1.48 7.57
C VAL A 23 1.06 -2.35 7.37
N HIS A 24 0.50 -2.30 6.17
CA HIS A 24 -0.61 -3.14 5.73
C HIS A 24 -0.05 -4.38 5.04
N ARG A 25 -0.62 -5.55 5.30
CA ARG A 25 -0.18 -6.81 4.71
C ARG A 25 -1.20 -7.29 3.66
N VAL A 26 -0.70 -7.74 2.52
CA VAL A 26 -1.44 -8.50 1.50
C VAL A 26 -0.76 -9.84 1.28
N ASP A 27 -1.49 -10.91 1.50
CA ASP A 27 -1.07 -12.27 1.20
C ASP A 27 -1.32 -12.58 -0.28
N VAL A 28 -0.27 -13.02 -0.97
CA VAL A 28 -0.27 -13.31 -2.41
C VAL A 28 -0.20 -14.82 -2.62
N GLY A 29 -1.21 -15.35 -3.31
CA GLY A 29 -1.23 -16.76 -3.68
C GLY A 29 -1.64 -17.70 -2.55
N GLU A 30 -2.08 -17.19 -1.40
CA GLU A 30 -2.62 -18.04 -0.33
C GLU A 30 -3.96 -18.62 -0.78
N GLY A 31 -3.97 -19.93 -1.05
CA GLY A 31 -5.19 -20.64 -1.47
C GLY A 31 -5.56 -20.49 -2.94
N GLY A 32 -4.73 -19.88 -3.79
CA GLY A 32 -4.94 -19.86 -5.25
C GLY A 32 -4.57 -18.55 -5.95
N LEU A 33 -5.42 -18.10 -6.87
CA LEU A 33 -5.21 -16.87 -7.65
C LEU A 33 -5.73 -15.64 -6.89
N THR A 34 -5.15 -15.36 -5.72
CA THR A 34 -5.70 -14.41 -4.74
C THR A 34 -4.67 -13.37 -4.28
N PHE A 35 -5.20 -12.18 -4.01
CA PHE A 35 -4.61 -11.18 -3.11
C PHE A 35 -5.55 -11.10 -1.90
N GLU A 36 -5.03 -11.23 -0.67
CA GLU A 36 -5.84 -11.19 0.55
C GLU A 36 -5.25 -10.22 1.58
N PRO A 37 -5.95 -9.13 1.95
CA PRO A 37 -7.20 -8.68 1.34
C PRO A 37 -6.97 -8.17 -0.09
N ALA A 38 -7.98 -8.36 -0.96
CA ALA A 38 -7.95 -7.81 -2.32
C ALA A 38 -8.23 -6.29 -2.34
N GLU A 39 -8.86 -5.76 -1.29
CA GLU A 39 -9.18 -4.34 -1.14
C GLU A 39 -8.76 -3.87 0.26
N LEU A 40 -8.05 -2.75 0.32
CA LEU A 40 -7.67 -2.13 1.59
C LEU A 40 -7.63 -0.59 1.48
N THR A 41 -7.67 0.07 2.64
CA THR A 41 -7.46 1.52 2.76
C THR A 41 -6.16 1.78 3.53
N ALA A 42 -5.32 2.68 3.04
CA ALA A 42 -4.05 3.05 3.64
C ALA A 42 -3.84 4.57 3.56
N ALA A 43 -3.32 5.16 4.63
CA ALA A 43 -3.08 6.60 4.71
C ALA A 43 -1.75 6.99 4.06
N VAL A 44 -1.60 8.24 3.64
CA VAL A 44 -0.30 8.76 3.17
C VAL A 44 0.75 8.61 4.27
N GLY A 45 1.88 8.01 3.91
CA GLY A 45 2.96 7.67 4.83
C GLY A 45 2.94 6.21 5.31
N ASP A 46 1.85 5.47 5.10
CA ASP A 46 1.80 4.02 5.31
C ASP A 46 2.58 3.27 4.21
N SER A 47 2.73 1.95 4.39
CA SER A 47 3.21 1.04 3.35
C SER A 47 2.34 -0.20 3.24
N VAL A 48 2.21 -0.74 2.04
CA VAL A 48 1.57 -2.03 1.77
C VAL A 48 2.63 -3.04 1.40
N GLU A 49 2.69 -4.14 2.15
CA GLU A 49 3.60 -5.26 1.92
C GLU A 49 2.86 -6.44 1.29
N PHE A 50 3.37 -6.94 0.18
CA PHE A 50 2.90 -8.13 -0.51
C PHE A 50 3.79 -9.31 -0.14
N HIS A 51 3.19 -10.34 0.45
CA HIS A 51 3.88 -11.54 0.95
C HIS A 51 3.48 -12.75 0.13
N PHE A 52 4.45 -13.41 -0.51
CA PHE A 52 4.18 -14.49 -1.47
C PHE A 52 4.15 -15.85 -0.76
N LEU A 53 2.95 -16.38 -0.53
CA LEU A 53 2.74 -17.58 0.30
C LEU A 53 2.62 -18.88 -0.48
N GLY A 54 2.38 -18.81 -1.80
CA GLY A 54 2.29 -19.99 -2.66
C GLY A 54 2.22 -19.62 -4.13
N GLY A 55 2.43 -20.60 -5.01
CA GLY A 55 2.26 -20.43 -6.45
C GLY A 55 3.33 -19.58 -7.13
N PHE A 56 3.03 -19.05 -8.31
CA PHE A 56 3.92 -18.20 -9.12
C PHE A 56 3.17 -16.92 -9.49
N HIS A 57 3.43 -15.84 -8.77
CA HIS A 57 2.61 -14.62 -8.82
C HIS A 57 3.47 -13.38 -8.98
N SER A 58 2.82 -12.25 -9.21
CA SER A 58 3.46 -10.93 -9.33
C SER A 58 2.45 -9.88 -8.87
N VAL A 59 2.95 -8.69 -8.58
CA VAL A 59 2.16 -7.48 -8.33
C VAL A 59 2.60 -6.45 -9.36
N ALA A 60 1.67 -5.97 -10.17
CA ALA A 60 1.89 -4.92 -11.15
C ALA A 60 0.75 -3.89 -11.08
N ARG A 61 1.06 -2.61 -11.29
CA ARG A 61 0.03 -1.55 -11.31
C ARG A 61 -0.77 -1.59 -12.61
N SER A 62 -2.08 -1.41 -12.49
CA SER A 62 -3.01 -1.23 -13.60
C SER A 62 -3.91 -0.01 -13.36
N SER A 63 -4.95 0.14 -14.17
CA SER A 63 -6.01 1.11 -13.95
C SER A 63 -7.37 0.41 -13.82
N PHE A 64 -8.36 1.12 -13.27
CA PHE A 64 -9.73 0.61 -13.19
C PHE A 64 -10.27 0.16 -14.55
N ASP A 65 -10.08 0.99 -15.59
CA ASP A 65 -10.59 0.71 -16.94
C ASP A 65 -9.78 -0.36 -17.68
N SER A 66 -8.58 -0.69 -17.22
CA SER A 66 -7.67 -1.65 -17.88
C SER A 66 -6.93 -2.51 -16.84
N PRO A 67 -7.65 -3.35 -16.08
CA PRO A 67 -7.15 -3.96 -14.85
C PRO A 67 -6.04 -4.99 -15.08
N CYS A 68 -5.90 -5.54 -16.28
CA CYS A 68 -4.88 -6.52 -16.65
C CYS A 68 -3.83 -5.97 -17.61
N THR A 69 -3.57 -4.66 -17.58
CA THR A 69 -2.58 -3.99 -18.42
C THR A 69 -1.75 -3.06 -17.56
N PRO A 70 -0.42 -3.04 -17.72
CA PRO A 70 0.42 -2.17 -16.91
C PRO A 70 0.12 -0.70 -17.23
N VAL A 71 0.10 0.14 -16.20
CA VAL A 71 0.16 1.59 -16.42
C VAL A 71 1.55 1.97 -16.93
N ASN A 72 1.61 3.05 -17.72
CA ASN A 72 2.87 3.68 -18.11
C ASN A 72 3.10 4.88 -17.19
N GLY A 73 4.32 5.08 -16.72
CA GLY A 73 4.64 6.25 -15.89
C GLY A 73 5.67 5.96 -14.81
N SER A 74 6.01 7.01 -14.07
CA SER A 74 6.93 6.96 -12.93
C SER A 74 6.30 6.36 -11.66
N ASP A 75 4.98 6.28 -11.62
CA ASP A 75 4.17 5.74 -10.53
C ASP A 75 3.88 4.23 -10.69
N ASN A 76 4.42 3.60 -11.74
CA ASN A 76 4.28 2.18 -11.99
C ASN A 76 5.04 1.36 -10.94
N ILE A 77 4.42 0.29 -10.47
CA ILE A 77 5.04 -0.70 -9.58
C ILE A 77 5.05 -2.06 -10.29
N PHE A 78 6.14 -2.81 -10.10
CA PHE A 78 6.23 -4.19 -10.56
C PHE A 78 7.18 -4.98 -9.67
N SER A 79 6.68 -6.03 -9.02
CA SER A 79 7.49 -6.92 -8.19
C SER A 79 8.39 -7.84 -9.00
N GLY A 80 8.11 -8.05 -10.29
CA GLY A 80 8.56 -9.25 -10.97
C GLY A 80 7.76 -10.49 -10.56
N PRO A 81 7.84 -11.59 -11.33
CA PRO A 81 7.22 -12.83 -10.92
C PRO A 81 8.05 -13.53 -9.83
N ILE A 82 7.38 -13.91 -8.74
CA ILE A 82 7.95 -14.52 -7.53
C ILE A 82 7.24 -15.86 -7.30
N THR A 83 8.03 -16.89 -6.97
CA THR A 83 7.53 -18.22 -6.60
C THR A 83 7.37 -18.30 -5.09
N GLY A 84 6.16 -18.54 -4.59
CA GLY A 84 5.86 -18.72 -3.18
C GLY A 84 5.93 -20.20 -2.72
N PRO A 85 6.13 -20.47 -1.42
CA PRO A 85 6.41 -19.49 -0.37
C PRO A 85 7.81 -18.88 -0.52
N SER A 86 7.92 -17.58 -0.28
CA SER A 86 9.16 -16.80 -0.40
C SER A 86 9.36 -15.89 0.82
N ASP A 87 10.61 -15.64 1.19
CA ASP A 87 10.97 -14.59 2.17
C ASP A 87 11.00 -13.19 1.52
N GLU A 88 10.82 -13.11 0.20
CA GLU A 88 10.74 -11.84 -0.53
C GLU A 88 9.41 -11.14 -0.23
N VAL A 89 9.52 -9.89 0.20
CA VAL A 89 8.39 -8.99 0.45
C VAL A 89 8.49 -7.84 -0.53
N PHE A 90 7.44 -7.62 -1.31
CA PHE A 90 7.34 -6.47 -2.19
C PHE A 90 6.59 -5.35 -1.46
N THR A 91 7.25 -4.21 -1.23
CA THR A 91 6.69 -3.11 -0.45
C THR A 91 6.36 -1.91 -1.34
N VAL A 92 5.13 -1.40 -1.22
CA VAL A 92 4.64 -0.21 -1.92
C VAL A 92 4.40 0.90 -0.91
N PRO A 93 5.14 2.03 -0.96
CA PRO A 93 4.86 3.19 -0.12
C PRO A 93 3.60 3.91 -0.60
N ILE A 94 2.81 4.42 0.35
CA ILE A 94 1.60 5.19 0.05
C ILE A 94 1.93 6.68 0.07
N GLU A 95 2.06 7.26 -1.12
CA GLU A 95 2.49 8.66 -1.31
C GLU A 95 1.33 9.63 -1.58
N SER A 96 0.16 9.11 -1.96
CA SER A 96 -1.09 9.86 -2.14
C SER A 96 -2.30 9.01 -1.72
N GLU A 97 -3.46 9.65 -1.58
CA GLU A 97 -4.74 8.97 -1.35
C GLU A 97 -5.39 8.47 -2.65
N ASP A 98 -4.71 8.61 -3.80
CA ASP A 98 -5.25 8.16 -5.08
C ASP A 98 -5.37 6.62 -5.13
N PRO A 99 -6.38 6.07 -5.82
CA PRO A 99 -6.51 4.62 -5.96
C PRO A 99 -5.32 3.98 -6.66
N ILE A 100 -4.79 2.90 -6.09
CA ILE A 100 -3.77 2.05 -6.71
C ILE A 100 -4.43 0.72 -7.08
N TRP A 101 -4.79 0.57 -8.36
CA TRP A 101 -5.23 -0.69 -8.93
C TRP A 101 -4.02 -1.56 -9.25
N TYR A 102 -4.08 -2.84 -8.89
CA TYR A 102 -2.99 -3.77 -9.16
C TYR A 102 -3.52 -5.14 -9.57
N TYR A 103 -2.66 -5.91 -10.22
CA TYR A 103 -3.00 -7.22 -10.75
C TYR A 103 -1.80 -8.17 -10.73
N CYS A 104 -2.09 -9.46 -10.88
CA CYS A 104 -1.07 -10.44 -11.17
C CYS A 104 -0.79 -10.52 -12.67
N ALA A 105 0.43 -10.16 -13.07
CA ALA A 105 0.89 -10.20 -14.46
C ALA A 105 1.32 -11.60 -14.94
N THR A 106 1.18 -12.63 -14.09
CA THR A 106 1.53 -14.00 -14.47
C THR A 106 0.44 -14.61 -15.36
N GLY A 107 0.79 -14.97 -16.59
CA GLY A 107 -0.07 -15.75 -17.47
C GLY A 107 -1.47 -15.14 -17.63
N GLN A 108 -2.50 -15.92 -17.28
CA GLN A 108 -3.91 -15.47 -17.28
C GLN A 108 -4.45 -15.20 -15.86
N HIS A 109 -3.59 -15.01 -14.85
CA HIS A 109 -4.06 -14.91 -13.46
C HIS A 109 -5.01 -13.71 -13.26
N CYS A 110 -4.67 -12.54 -13.81
CA CYS A 110 -5.57 -11.38 -13.78
C CYS A 110 -6.88 -11.60 -14.52
N GLN A 111 -6.84 -12.21 -15.71
CA GLN A 111 -8.05 -12.50 -16.49
C GLN A 111 -8.96 -13.51 -15.78
N ASN A 112 -8.40 -14.30 -14.85
CA ASN A 112 -9.12 -15.20 -13.96
C ASN A 112 -9.48 -14.57 -12.61
N GLY A 113 -9.34 -13.25 -12.46
CA GLY A 113 -9.83 -12.49 -11.30
C GLY A 113 -8.76 -12.09 -10.27
N MET A 114 -7.47 -12.34 -10.52
CA MET A 114 -6.40 -11.96 -9.60
C MET A 114 -6.03 -10.48 -9.74
N VAL A 115 -6.88 -9.63 -9.17
CA VAL A 115 -6.80 -8.17 -9.12
C VAL A 115 -7.01 -7.67 -7.70
N GLY A 116 -6.54 -6.47 -7.39
CA GLY A 116 -6.80 -5.82 -6.12
C GLY A 116 -6.69 -4.30 -6.22
N VAL A 117 -7.04 -3.62 -5.14
CA VAL A 117 -7.04 -2.17 -5.04
C VAL A 117 -6.64 -1.68 -3.66
N ILE A 118 -5.84 -0.61 -3.63
CA ILE A 118 -5.60 0.20 -2.44
C ILE A 118 -6.35 1.52 -2.64
N ASN A 119 -7.09 1.99 -1.63
CA ASN A 119 -7.82 3.25 -1.63
C ASN A 119 -8.84 3.36 -2.79
N ALA A 120 -9.76 2.40 -2.90
CA ALA A 120 -10.87 2.50 -3.85
C ALA A 120 -11.72 3.78 -3.63
N PRO A 121 -12.29 4.39 -4.69
CA PRO A 121 -13.11 5.61 -4.60
C PRO A 121 -14.39 5.50 -3.77
#